data_AF-A0A133P1T9-F1
#
_entry.id   AF-A0A133P1T9-F1
#
_cell.length_a   1.000
_cell.length_b   1.000
_cell.length_c   1.000
_cell.angle_alpha   90.00
_cell.angle_beta   90.00
_cell.angle_gamma   90.00
#
_symmetry.space_group_name_H-M   'P 1'
#
loop_
_entity.id
_entity.type
_entity.pdbx_description
1 polymer ?
#
loop_
_entity_poly.entity_id
_entity_poly.type
_entity_poly.pdbx_seq_one_letter_code
_entity_poly.pdbx_strand_id
1 'polypeptide(L)'
;MGGTAIKGNFILKIKDSYNEESFEKLVGEMEGELKEDIENINFFLKNSQNEYSIKLENKELSLIRNSENKLNINLKFNGEKNNFFYEIENFKQNFLVLGEKYSYNIKNKSFEFSYLLLDENHDEINKITITVEQL
;
A
#
# COMPACT_ATOMS: atom_id res chain seq x y z
N MET A 1 -5.92 -6.58 -22.99
CA MET A 1 -6.23 -5.14 -22.94
C MET A 1 -5.09 -4.48 -22.18
N GLY A 2 -4.24 -3.72 -22.88
CA GLY A 2 -3.02 -3.14 -22.33
C GLY A 2 -3.30 -1.73 -21.79
N GLY A 3 -3.27 -1.57 -20.47
CA GLY A 3 -3.19 -0.25 -19.86
C GLY A 3 -1.90 0.43 -20.29
N THR A 4 -1.92 1.75 -20.46
CA THR A 4 -0.71 2.51 -20.77
C THR A 4 0.12 2.65 -19.50
N ALA A 5 1.36 2.19 -19.52
CA ALA A 5 2.29 2.38 -18.41
C ALA A 5 2.71 3.86 -18.33
N ILE A 6 2.51 4.47 -17.17
CA ILE A 6 2.94 5.85 -16.89
C ILE A 6 4.21 5.78 -16.06
N LYS A 7 5.32 6.26 -16.63
CA LYS A 7 6.61 6.35 -15.93
C LYS A 7 6.78 7.75 -15.34
N GLY A 8 7.39 7.84 -14.16
CA GLY A 8 7.60 9.15 -13.55
C GLY A 8 8.20 9.12 -12.15
N ASN A 9 8.18 10.29 -11.53
CA ASN A 9 8.48 10.46 -10.12
C ASN A 9 7.18 10.37 -9.32
N PHE A 10 7.26 9.73 -8.16
CA PHE A 10 6.14 9.53 -7.26
C PHE A 10 6.52 9.95 -5.85
N ILE A 11 5.52 10.33 -5.07
CA ILE A 11 5.63 10.43 -3.61
C ILE A 11 4.77 9.33 -3.01
N LEU A 12 5.40 8.48 -2.19
CA LEU A 12 4.71 7.59 -1.27
C LEU A 12 4.57 8.30 0.07
N LYS A 13 3.33 8.48 0.52
CA LYS A 13 2.99 9.07 1.82
C LYS A 13 2.39 7.97 2.69
N ILE A 14 2.85 7.86 3.92
CA ILE A 14 2.29 6.94 4.91
C ILE A 14 1.88 7.78 6.11
N LYS A 15 0.64 7.63 6.55
CA LYS A 15 0.08 8.28 7.73
C LYS A 15 -0.56 7.25 8.64
N ASP A 16 -0.33 7.37 9.93
CA ASP A 16 -0.90 6.46 10.92
C ASP A 16 -1.99 7.13 11.80
N SER A 17 -2.66 6.34 12.66
CA SER A 17 -3.71 6.88 13.55
C SER A 17 -3.18 7.79 14.67
N TYR A 18 -1.87 7.78 14.91
CA TYR A 18 -1.19 8.64 15.87
C TYR A 18 -0.76 9.99 15.26
N ASN A 19 -1.13 10.22 13.98
CA ASN A 19 -0.74 11.37 13.16
C ASN A 19 0.76 11.43 12.84
N GLU A 20 1.48 10.31 12.94
CA GLU A 20 2.82 10.22 12.37
C GLU A 20 2.72 10.12 10.84
N GLU A 21 3.57 10.88 10.16
CA GLU A 21 3.60 10.95 8.71
C GLU A 21 5.03 10.73 8.20
N SER A 22 5.17 9.95 7.14
CA SER A 22 6.43 9.74 6.42
C SER A 22 6.23 9.87 4.92
N PHE A 23 7.29 10.31 4.24
CA PHE A 23 7.28 10.62 2.82
C PHE A 23 8.52 10.06 2.14
N GLU A 24 8.34 9.36 1.03
CA GLU A 24 9.43 8.87 0.20
C GLU A 24 9.25 9.32 -1.25
N LYS A 25 10.32 9.87 -1.84
CA LYS A 25 10.39 10.11 -3.28
C LYS A 25 10.88 8.86 -3.98
N LEU A 26 10.13 8.42 -4.98
CA LEU A 26 10.39 7.19 -5.72
C LEU A 26 10.35 7.48 -7.22
N VAL A 27 11.11 6.70 -7.99
CA VAL A 27 11.02 6.66 -9.46
C VAL A 27 10.41 5.33 -9.83
N GLY A 28 9.50 5.30 -10.81
CA GLY A 28 8.84 4.07 -11.16
C GLY A 28 7.85 4.19 -12.29
N GLU A 29 6.95 3.22 -12.33
CA GLU A 29 5.84 3.17 -13.27
C GLU A 29 4.56 2.68 -12.61
N MET A 30 3.44 3.16 -13.15
CA MET A 30 2.10 2.72 -12.79
C MET A 30 1.37 2.20 -14.03
N GLU A 31 0.62 1.12 -13.87
CA GLU A 31 -0.17 0.48 -14.92
C GLU A 31 -1.57 0.19 -14.40
N GLY A 32 -2.62 0.53 -15.15
CA GLY A 32 -3.99 0.25 -14.74
C GLY A 32 -5.02 1.12 -15.46
N GLU A 33 -6.29 0.82 -15.25
CA GLU A 33 -7.40 1.62 -15.77
C GLU A 33 -7.73 2.75 -14.80
N LEU A 34 -7.20 3.96 -15.05
CA LEU A 34 -7.26 5.09 -14.13
C LEU A 34 -8.65 5.76 -14.09
N LYS A 35 -9.62 5.06 -13.50
CA LYS A 35 -11.00 5.51 -13.29
C LYS A 35 -11.36 5.55 -11.81
N GLU A 36 -12.46 6.20 -11.46
CA GLU A 36 -12.89 6.34 -10.05
C GLU A 36 -13.23 4.97 -9.42
N ASP A 37 -13.85 4.08 -10.19
CA ASP A 37 -14.11 2.67 -9.87
C ASP A 37 -12.90 1.79 -10.21
N ILE A 38 -11.73 2.14 -9.66
CA ILE A 38 -10.50 1.39 -9.91
C ILE A 38 -10.64 -0.06 -9.44
N GLU A 39 -10.47 -1.01 -10.34
CA GLU A 39 -10.46 -2.45 -10.01
C GLU A 39 -9.05 -3.03 -10.05
N ASN A 40 -8.19 -2.45 -10.90
CA ASN A 40 -6.87 -2.97 -11.18
C ASN A 40 -5.87 -1.81 -11.32
N ILE A 41 -4.86 -1.78 -10.46
CA ILE A 41 -3.72 -0.86 -10.56
C ILE A 41 -2.45 -1.52 -10.04
N ASN A 42 -1.36 -1.33 -10.75
CA ASN A 42 -0.04 -1.82 -10.40
C ASN A 42 0.92 -0.63 -10.31
N PHE A 43 1.80 -0.65 -9.32
CA PHE A 43 2.91 0.27 -9.17
C PHE A 43 4.20 -0.52 -8.95
N PHE A 44 5.23 -0.14 -9.69
CA PHE A 44 6.61 -0.57 -9.47
C PHE A 44 7.46 0.66 -9.20
N LEU A 45 7.81 0.90 -7.94
CA LEU A 45 8.45 2.13 -7.49
C LEU A 45 9.76 1.80 -6.78
N LYS A 46 10.79 2.64 -6.94
CA LYS A 46 12.06 2.43 -6.22
C LYS A 46 12.82 3.72 -5.94
N ASN A 47 13.70 3.64 -4.95
CA ASN A 47 14.80 4.59 -4.73
C ASN A 47 16.09 3.81 -4.42
N SER A 48 17.08 4.47 -3.81
CA SER A 48 18.37 3.84 -3.47
C SER A 48 18.28 2.82 -2.33
N GLN A 49 17.21 2.82 -1.54
CA GLN A 49 17.06 2.00 -0.33
C GLN A 49 15.93 0.98 -0.43
N ASN A 50 14.86 1.33 -1.14
CA ASN A 50 13.60 0.60 -1.15
C ASN A 50 13.14 0.33 -2.58
N GLU A 51 12.61 -0.87 -2.80
CA GLU A 51 11.81 -1.22 -3.97
C GLU A 51 10.41 -1.64 -3.51
N TYR A 52 9.40 -1.08 -4.14
CA TYR A 52 7.99 -1.28 -3.83
C TYR A 52 7.26 -1.90 -5.02
N SER A 53 6.48 -2.92 -4.76
CA SER A 53 5.45 -3.45 -5.66
C SER A 53 4.10 -3.31 -4.98
N ILE A 54 3.20 -2.53 -5.57
CA ILE A 54 1.84 -2.30 -5.06
C ILE A 54 0.89 -2.76 -6.15
N LYS A 55 0.07 -3.75 -5.87
CA LYS A 55 -0.85 -4.33 -6.84
C LYS A 55 -2.23 -4.46 -6.23
N LEU A 56 -3.20 -3.74 -6.78
CA LEU A 56 -4.63 -3.94 -6.56
C LEU A 56 -5.19 -4.75 -7.73
N GLU A 57 -5.87 -5.85 -7.42
CA GLU A 57 -6.62 -6.66 -8.37
C GLU A 57 -7.84 -7.24 -7.66
N ASN A 58 -9.03 -7.07 -8.23
CA ASN A 58 -10.28 -7.65 -7.70
C ASN A 58 -10.55 -7.37 -6.20
N LYS A 59 -10.33 -6.14 -5.75
CA LYS A 59 -10.50 -5.73 -4.33
C LYS A 59 -9.53 -6.40 -3.35
N GLU A 60 -8.44 -6.98 -3.85
CA GLU A 60 -7.30 -7.42 -3.04
C GLU A 60 -6.07 -6.58 -3.40
N LEU A 61 -5.34 -6.14 -2.38
CA LEU A 61 -4.11 -5.37 -2.56
C LEU A 61 -2.92 -6.09 -1.95
N SER A 62 -1.88 -6.27 -2.75
CA SER A 62 -0.56 -6.71 -2.30
C SER A 62 0.38 -5.51 -2.25
N LEU A 63 1.05 -5.34 -1.11
CA LEU A 63 2.12 -4.37 -0.90
C LEU A 63 3.37 -5.13 -0.48
N ILE A 64 4.39 -5.11 -1.35
CA ILE A 64 5.70 -5.69 -1.07
C ILE A 64 6.72 -4.56 -1.06
N ARG A 65 7.48 -4.43 0.03
CA ARG A 65 8.68 -3.59 0.10
C ARG A 65 9.90 -4.50 0.25
N ASN A 66 10.77 -4.46 -0.74
CA ASN A 66 12.11 -5.01 -0.65
C ASN A 66 13.04 -3.91 -0.13
N SER A 67 13.55 -4.11 1.08
CA SER A 67 14.52 -3.27 1.76
C SER A 67 15.25 -4.12 2.80
N GLU A 68 16.08 -3.52 3.64
CA GLU A 68 16.63 -4.19 4.84
C GLU A 68 15.50 -4.78 5.71
N ASN A 69 14.42 -4.01 5.90
CA ASN A 69 13.21 -4.45 6.61
C ASN A 69 12.11 -4.80 5.61
N LYS A 70 12.14 -6.04 5.13
CA LYS A 70 11.15 -6.56 4.17
C LYS A 70 9.73 -6.41 4.71
N LEU A 71 8.83 -5.99 3.84
CA LEU A 71 7.40 -5.90 4.13
C LEU A 71 6.66 -6.70 3.08
N ASN A 72 5.69 -7.50 3.51
CA ASN A 72 4.76 -8.17 2.62
C ASN A 72 3.39 -8.18 3.29
N ILE A 73 2.46 -7.38 2.75
CA ILE A 73 1.09 -7.26 3.26
C ILE A 73 0.14 -7.61 2.12
N ASN A 74 -0.86 -8.43 2.44
CA ASN A 74 -2.02 -8.66 1.59
C ASN A 74 -3.28 -8.15 2.29
N LEU A 75 -4.00 -7.24 1.64
CA LEU A 75 -5.23 -6.64 2.14
C LEU A 75 -6.40 -7.11 1.29
N LYS A 76 -7.50 -7.47 1.95
CA LYS A 76 -8.78 -7.72 1.30
C LYS A 76 -9.76 -6.61 1.67
N PHE A 77 -10.43 -6.02 0.69
CA PHE A 77 -11.43 -4.96 0.88
C PHE A 77 -12.87 -5.51 0.82
N ASN A 78 -13.05 -6.77 1.24
CA ASN A 78 -14.33 -7.46 1.34
C ASN A 78 -14.77 -7.69 2.81
N GLY A 79 -14.01 -7.18 3.78
CA GLY A 79 -14.25 -7.37 5.21
C GLY A 79 -13.49 -8.53 5.85
N GLU A 80 -12.76 -9.34 5.07
CA GLU A 80 -11.92 -10.41 5.59
C GLU A 80 -10.58 -9.86 6.13
N LYS A 81 -10.12 -10.48 7.23
CA LYS A 81 -8.80 -10.22 7.81
C LYS A 81 -7.78 -11.19 7.22
N ASN A 82 -6.56 -10.72 7.02
CA ASN A 82 -5.42 -11.57 6.66
C ASN A 82 -4.36 -11.54 7.76
N ASN A 83 -3.58 -12.62 7.85
CA ASN A 83 -2.40 -12.63 8.70
C ASN A 83 -1.29 -11.78 8.08
N PHE A 84 -0.65 -10.98 8.92
CA PHE A 84 0.53 -10.20 8.58
C PHE A 84 1.66 -10.56 9.55
N PHE A 85 2.68 -11.23 9.05
CA PHE A 85 3.86 -11.55 9.84
C PHE A 85 4.88 -10.43 9.72
N TYR A 86 5.20 -9.80 10.85
CA TYR A 86 6.20 -8.75 10.94
C TYR A 86 7.45 -9.30 11.62
N GLU A 87 8.59 -9.18 10.93
CA GLU A 87 9.87 -9.67 11.40
C GLU A 87 10.96 -8.62 11.15
N ILE A 88 11.64 -8.25 12.23
CA ILE A 88 12.90 -7.51 12.24
C ILE A 88 13.88 -8.26 13.16
N GLU A 89 15.16 -7.88 13.18
CA GLU A 89 16.25 -8.65 13.81
C GLU A 89 15.93 -9.18 15.22
N ASN A 90 15.28 -8.37 16.06
CA ASN A 90 14.97 -8.70 17.46
C ASN A 90 13.47 -8.79 17.78
N PHE A 91 12.59 -8.82 16.79
CA PHE A 91 11.15 -8.84 17.00
C PHE A 91 10.41 -9.59 15.90
N LYS A 92 9.54 -10.51 16.30
CA LYS A 92 8.69 -11.29 15.40
C LYS A 92 7.30 -11.38 15.99
N GLN A 93 6.28 -10.97 15.23
CA GLN A 93 4.90 -11.04 15.67
C GLN A 93 3.95 -11.27 14.48
N ASN A 94 2.91 -12.05 14.73
CA ASN A 94 1.77 -12.12 13.82
C ASN A 94 0.75 -11.07 14.23
N PHE A 95 0.30 -10.30 13.24
CA PHE A 95 -0.81 -9.37 13.35
C PHE A 95 -1.91 -9.78 12.40
N LEU A 96 -3.08 -9.17 12.57
CA LEU A 96 -4.15 -9.22 11.59
C LEU A 96 -4.24 -7.88 10.88
N VAL A 97 -4.49 -7.92 9.58
CA VAL A 97 -4.73 -6.72 8.76
C VAL A 97 -6.10 -6.77 8.12
N LEU A 98 -6.78 -5.63 8.09
CA LEU A 98 -8.11 -5.46 7.49
C LEU A 98 -8.09 -4.27 6.53
N GLY A 99 -8.33 -4.50 5.24
CA GLY A 99 -8.47 -3.43 4.26
C GLY A 99 -9.78 -2.67 4.49
N GLU A 100 -9.72 -1.34 4.59
CA GLU A 100 -10.91 -0.51 4.83
C GLU A 100 -11.43 0.14 3.55
N LYS A 101 -10.60 0.97 2.92
CA LYS A 101 -10.95 1.73 1.71
C LYS A 101 -9.75 1.85 0.78
N TYR A 102 -10.04 1.99 -0.50
CA TYR A 102 -9.10 2.46 -1.49
C TYR A 102 -9.83 3.35 -2.51
N SER A 103 -9.09 4.23 -3.18
CA SER A 103 -9.63 5.08 -4.25
C SER A 103 -8.51 5.62 -5.12
N TYR A 104 -8.86 5.95 -6.37
CA TYR A 104 -7.98 6.71 -7.26
C TYR A 104 -8.58 8.08 -7.56
N ASN A 105 -7.83 9.14 -7.31
CA ASN A 105 -8.20 10.51 -7.65
C ASN A 105 -7.51 10.93 -8.94
N ILE A 106 -8.27 11.05 -10.03
CA ILE A 106 -7.77 11.41 -11.37
C ILE A 106 -7.18 12.83 -11.39
N LYS A 107 -7.77 13.78 -10.65
CA LYS A 107 -7.33 15.19 -10.64
C LYS A 107 -5.95 15.33 -9.98
N ASN A 108 -5.76 14.64 -8.86
CA ASN A 108 -4.53 14.67 -8.09
C ASN A 108 -3.54 13.57 -8.52
N LYS A 109 -3.93 12.70 -9.46
CA LYS A 109 -3.17 11.51 -9.89
C LYS A 109 -2.68 10.69 -8.70
N SER A 110 -3.56 10.49 -7.72
CA SER A 110 -3.22 9.88 -6.43
C SER A 110 -4.04 8.63 -6.17
N PHE A 111 -3.36 7.53 -5.88
CA PHE A 111 -3.98 6.32 -5.35
C PHE A 111 -3.85 6.32 -3.83
N GLU A 112 -4.95 6.16 -3.11
CA GLU A 112 -4.97 6.05 -1.65
C GLU A 112 -5.60 4.74 -1.23
N PHE A 113 -5.05 4.07 -0.22
CA PHE A 113 -5.70 2.97 0.47
C PHE A 113 -5.40 3.01 1.98
N SER A 114 -6.29 2.44 2.80
CA SER A 114 -6.08 2.31 4.24
C SER A 114 -6.41 0.92 4.75
N TYR A 115 -5.75 0.56 5.86
CA TYR A 115 -5.99 -0.69 6.57
C TYR A 115 -5.83 -0.52 8.07
N LEU A 116 -6.53 -1.36 8.83
CA LEU A 116 -6.33 -1.53 10.26
C LEU A 116 -5.27 -2.61 10.51
N LEU A 117 -4.40 -2.34 11.48
CA LEU A 117 -3.52 -3.32 12.11
C LEU A 117 -4.15 -3.71 13.44
N LEU A 118 -4.36 -5.01 13.63
CA LEU A 118 -5.04 -5.58 14.79
C LEU A 118 -4.12 -6.58 15.48
N ASP A 119 -4.26 -6.70 16.80
CA ASP A 119 -3.58 -7.72 17.59
C ASP A 119 -4.26 -9.09 17.46
N GLU A 120 -3.75 -10.09 18.19
CA GLU A 120 -4.31 -11.45 18.22
C GLU A 120 -5.72 -11.51 18.84
N ASN A 121 -6.09 -10.52 19.67
CA ASN A 121 -7.41 -10.38 20.28
C ASN A 121 -8.41 -9.64 19.37
N HIS A 122 -7.95 -9.17 18.21
CA HIS A 122 -8.68 -8.34 17.26
C HIS A 122 -8.90 -6.89 17.72
N ASP A 123 -8.13 -6.44 18.71
CA ASP A 123 -8.13 -5.05 19.14
C ASP A 123 -7.30 -4.21 18.16
N GLU A 124 -7.79 -3.00 17.85
CA GLU A 124 -7.12 -2.07 16.94
C GLU A 124 -5.82 -1.54 17.57
N ILE A 125 -4.69 -1.78 16.90
CA ILE A 125 -3.39 -1.26 17.29
C ILE A 125 -3.12 0.08 16.58
N ASN A 126 -3.40 0.13 15.29
CA ASN A 126 -3.09 1.27 14.45
C ASN A 126 -3.96 1.24 13.17
N LYS A 127 -4.18 2.41 12.57
CA LYS A 127 -4.74 2.54 11.23
C LYS A 127 -3.72 3.22 10.32
N ILE A 128 -3.34 2.53 9.25
CA ILE A 128 -2.37 3.05 8.28
C ILE A 128 -3.10 3.47 7.02
N THR A 129 -2.81 4.68 6.54
CA THR A 129 -3.23 5.20 5.24
C THR A 129 -1.99 5.42 4.39
N ILE A 130 -2.00 4.88 3.17
CA ILE A 130 -0.92 4.99 2.20
C ILE A 130 -1.45 5.71 0.97
N THR A 131 -0.72 6.74 0.52
CA THR A 131 -1.02 7.48 -0.70
C THR A 131 0.18 7.42 -1.64
N VAL A 132 -0.05 7.05 -2.89
CA VAL A 132 0.92 7.12 -3.99
C VAL A 132 0.48 8.24 -4.92
N GLU A 133 1.27 9.30 -5.01
CA GLU A 133 0.97 10.48 -5.83
C GLU A 133 1.99 10.61 -6.96
N GLN A 134 1.52 10.78 -8.20
CA GLN A 134 2.39 11.09 -9.34
C GLN A 134 2.73 12.58 -9.37
N LEU A 135 4.03 12.91 -9.48
CA LEU A 135 4.56 14.28 -9.61
C LEU A 135 4.55 14.83 -11.04
#